data_AF-A0A9N9JR63-F1
#
_entry.id   AF-A0A9N9JR63-F1
#
_cell.length_a   1.000
_cell.length_b   1.000
_cell.length_c   1.000
_cell.angle_alpha   90.00
_cell.angle_beta   90.00
_cell.angle_gamma   90.00
#
_symmetry.space_group_name_H-M   'P 1'
#
loop_
_entity.id
_entity.type
_entity.pdbx_description
1 polymer ?
#
loop_
_entity_poly.entity_id
_entity_poly.type
_entity_poly.pdbx_seq_one_letter_code
_entity_poly.pdbx_strand_id
1 'polypeptide(L)'
;MSWKHMDLSKYMIAGAAFGGPIGLNEPPHNWTLIPPQYTLSSHVEVLIATSSTILTVDFLQQLLLMVGPYGDWIRYPYDDAVFLIPEIDGVRIISSDKCEFLQKVPNVTEETFKIGSTAPAAMLFDALEHFDKRSPKADENIRSIRPELSEAVDACIEAAGHEFNQVRQRSLLKAAAVGKTFLEPYNSDRFVEMCQILRVLNSIKKPTDDEETICRMIVEKLANKPSLSYAEIAKTPHNVGQPKLATRLLDYEPRAADQVPLLISMQKDELALIKAIESGDTDLVMLHLKRKLPLPEFFRIINNKPMACSLLEVYCKQQDLKLLNDFYYQDSFEAKAIDENIKLLQSQAQLEKDMNQKFVGLPLNET
;
A
#
# COMPACT_ATOMS: atom_id res chain seq x y z
N MET A 1 14.99 -28.20 -36.96
CA MET A 1 13.60 -28.30 -36.47
C MET A 1 13.22 -26.96 -35.88
N SER A 2 12.39 -26.18 -36.59
CA SER A 2 11.89 -24.90 -36.07
C SER A 2 10.86 -25.19 -34.99
N TRP A 3 11.04 -24.57 -33.83
CA TRP A 3 10.03 -24.60 -32.77
C TRP A 3 8.91 -23.65 -33.17
N LYS A 4 7.71 -24.20 -33.34
CA LYS A 4 6.49 -23.43 -33.61
C LYS A 4 6.27 -22.44 -32.47
N HIS A 5 6.05 -21.17 -32.81
CA HIS A 5 5.56 -20.15 -31.89
C HIS A 5 4.36 -20.69 -31.11
N MET A 6 4.52 -20.86 -29.80
CA MET A 6 3.44 -21.20 -28.88
C MET A 6 2.80 -19.88 -28.42
N ASP A 7 1.52 -19.69 -28.73
CA ASP A 7 0.75 -18.54 -28.28
C ASP A 7 0.43 -18.69 -26.79
N LEU A 8 1.14 -17.90 -25.97
CA LEU A 8 1.11 -17.94 -24.50
C LEU A 8 -0.12 -17.23 -23.90
N SER A 9 -0.99 -16.64 -24.72
CA SER A 9 -2.20 -15.94 -24.26
C SER A 9 -3.23 -16.85 -23.57
N LYS A 10 -3.14 -18.17 -23.78
CA LYS A 10 -4.03 -19.20 -23.22
C LYS A 10 -3.69 -19.64 -21.78
N TYR A 11 -2.56 -19.19 -21.22
CA TYR A 11 -2.00 -19.72 -19.96
C TYR A 11 -1.92 -18.71 -18.81
N MET A 12 -2.56 -17.55 -18.94
CA MET A 12 -2.37 -16.41 -18.03
C MET A 12 -3.59 -16.13 -17.14
N ILE A 13 -4.24 -17.11 -16.51
CA ILE A 13 -5.03 -16.79 -15.30
C ILE A 13 -4.02 -16.84 -14.15
N ALA A 14 -4.05 -15.83 -13.28
CA ALA A 14 -3.14 -15.68 -12.16
C ALA A 14 -2.72 -17.01 -11.53
N GLY A 15 -1.43 -17.33 -11.61
CA GLY A 15 -0.79 -18.45 -10.90
C GLY A 15 -0.91 -19.83 -11.55
N ALA A 16 0.21 -20.32 -12.08
CA ALA A 16 0.57 -21.71 -12.41
C ALA A 16 0.11 -22.33 -13.75
N ALA A 17 1.06 -23.07 -14.35
CA ALA A 17 1.02 -23.63 -15.70
C ALA A 17 0.16 -24.91 -15.85
N PHE A 18 -0.34 -25.50 -14.77
CA PHE A 18 -1.08 -26.76 -14.81
C PHE A 18 -2.14 -26.81 -13.70
N GLY A 19 -3.38 -26.43 -14.02
CA GLY A 19 -4.59 -26.86 -13.30
C GLY A 19 -4.80 -26.34 -11.87
N GLY A 20 -5.79 -25.45 -11.72
CA GLY A 20 -6.29 -25.00 -10.41
C GLY A 20 -5.47 -23.85 -9.81
N PRO A 21 -6.09 -23.00 -8.95
CA PRO A 21 -5.39 -21.90 -8.32
C PRO A 21 -4.35 -22.49 -7.37
N ILE A 22 -3.07 -22.43 -7.74
CA ILE A 22 -1.99 -22.58 -6.77
C ILE A 22 -1.58 -21.16 -6.29
N GLY A 23 -2.60 -20.31 -6.08
CA GLY A 23 -2.50 -19.17 -5.17
C GLY A 23 -2.90 -19.63 -3.77
N LEU A 24 -2.65 -18.81 -2.75
CA LEU A 24 -3.25 -19.01 -1.43
C LEU A 24 -4.78 -19.21 -1.62
N ASN A 25 -5.35 -20.37 -1.27
CA ASN A 25 -6.81 -20.60 -1.40
C ASN A 25 -7.61 -19.89 -0.31
N GLU A 26 -6.94 -19.41 0.73
CA GLU A 26 -7.48 -18.69 1.87
C GLU A 26 -6.45 -17.64 2.30
N PRO A 27 -6.86 -16.52 2.91
CA PRO A 27 -5.90 -15.56 3.45
C PRO A 27 -5.04 -16.23 4.54
N PRO A 28 -3.76 -15.86 4.63
CA PRO A 28 -2.89 -16.37 5.68
C PRO A 28 -3.37 -15.86 7.06
N HIS A 29 -3.50 -16.76 8.02
CA HIS A 29 -3.88 -16.41 9.40
C HIS A 29 -2.70 -16.44 10.37
N ASN A 30 -1.63 -17.17 10.04
CA ASN A 30 -0.42 -17.22 10.85
C ASN A 30 0.78 -17.57 9.98
N TRP A 31 1.99 -17.19 10.38
CA TRP A 31 3.20 -17.57 9.65
C TRP A 31 4.43 -17.56 10.57
N THR A 32 5.50 -18.22 10.17
CA THR A 32 6.79 -18.16 10.85
C THR A 32 7.95 -18.24 9.86
N LEU A 33 9.04 -17.54 10.17
CA LEU A 33 10.32 -17.68 9.48
C LEU A 33 11.11 -18.78 10.18
N ILE A 34 11.59 -19.75 9.41
CA ILE A 34 12.54 -20.76 9.88
C ILE A 34 13.93 -20.33 9.45
N PRO A 35 14.82 -19.97 10.40
CA PRO A 35 16.20 -19.65 10.09
C PRO A 35 16.92 -20.84 9.41
N PRO A 36 17.92 -20.58 8.55
CA PRO A 36 18.60 -21.61 7.75
C PRO A 36 19.20 -22.76 8.56
N GLN A 37 19.61 -22.47 9.80
CA GLN A 37 20.17 -23.46 10.72
C GLN A 37 19.14 -24.50 11.21
N TYR A 38 17.85 -24.27 10.96
CA TYR A 38 16.75 -25.13 11.36
C TYR A 38 16.00 -25.75 10.16
N THR A 39 16.49 -25.53 8.93
CA THR A 39 15.87 -26.05 7.70
C THR A 39 16.71 -27.15 7.08
N LEU A 40 16.06 -28.15 6.47
CA LEU A 40 16.77 -29.24 5.78
C LEU A 40 17.48 -28.75 4.52
N SER A 41 16.96 -27.68 3.90
CA SER A 41 17.54 -27.02 2.74
C SER A 41 18.77 -26.16 3.10
N SER A 42 18.98 -25.85 4.39
CA SER A 42 19.95 -24.83 4.83
C SER A 42 19.68 -23.43 4.26
N HIS A 43 18.44 -23.15 3.89
CA HIS A 43 17.97 -21.85 3.42
C HIS A 43 16.88 -21.29 4.33
N VAL A 44 16.57 -19.99 4.20
CA VAL A 44 15.44 -19.40 4.94
C VAL A 44 14.15 -19.99 4.38
N GLU A 45 13.35 -20.61 5.22
CA GLU A 45 12.01 -21.07 4.86
C GLU A 45 10.95 -20.19 5.53
N VAL A 46 9.85 -19.88 4.83
CA VAL A 46 8.66 -19.25 5.43
C VAL A 46 7.54 -20.27 5.50
N LEU A 47 7.02 -20.54 6.68
CA LEU A 47 5.77 -21.29 6.86
C LEU A 47 4.61 -20.31 6.89
N ILE A 48 3.61 -20.53 6.04
CA ILE A 48 2.40 -19.71 5.98
C ILE A 48 1.20 -20.62 6.24
N ALA A 49 0.50 -20.41 7.35
CA ALA A 49 -0.71 -21.11 7.69
C ALA A 49 -1.94 -20.32 7.23
N THR A 50 -2.77 -20.95 6.41
CA THR A 50 -4.16 -20.59 6.16
C THR A 50 -5.08 -21.45 7.03
N SER A 51 -6.42 -21.28 6.93
CA SER A 51 -7.37 -22.06 7.74
C SER A 51 -7.25 -23.57 7.53
N SER A 52 -6.93 -24.01 6.32
CA SER A 52 -6.85 -25.44 5.96
C SER A 52 -5.47 -25.92 5.50
N THR A 53 -4.51 -25.02 5.34
CA THR A 53 -3.29 -25.28 4.57
C THR A 53 -2.05 -24.65 5.22
N ILE A 54 -0.95 -25.39 5.31
CA ILE A 54 0.38 -24.81 5.62
C ILE A 54 1.20 -24.83 4.34
N LEU A 55 1.70 -23.67 3.92
CA LEU A 55 2.59 -23.51 2.78
C LEU A 55 4.02 -23.27 3.23
N THR A 56 4.98 -23.90 2.56
CA THR A 56 6.40 -23.62 2.79
C THR A 56 6.95 -22.85 1.60
N VAL A 57 7.66 -21.77 1.88
CA VAL A 57 8.40 -21.00 0.88
C VAL A 57 9.89 -21.16 1.10
N ASP A 58 10.57 -21.91 0.22
CA ASP A 58 12.01 -22.18 0.31
C ASP A 58 12.79 -21.42 -0.77
N PHE A 59 13.95 -20.87 -0.40
CA PHE A 59 14.87 -20.18 -1.30
C PHE A 59 16.08 -21.06 -1.63
N LEU A 60 15.98 -21.88 -2.67
CA LEU A 60 17.07 -22.72 -3.15
C LEU A 60 17.65 -22.10 -4.42
N GLN A 61 18.95 -21.79 -4.49
CA GLN A 61 19.65 -21.41 -5.73
C GLN A 61 18.78 -20.60 -6.72
N GLN A 62 18.47 -19.32 -6.41
CA GLN A 62 17.73 -18.46 -7.36
C GLN A 62 16.28 -18.91 -7.64
N LEU A 63 15.69 -19.71 -6.75
CA LEU A 63 14.35 -20.27 -6.91
C LEU A 63 13.53 -20.04 -5.65
N LEU A 64 12.32 -19.51 -5.82
CA LEU A 64 11.30 -19.48 -4.80
C LEU A 64 10.35 -20.67 -5.01
N LEU A 65 10.26 -21.56 -4.03
CA LEU A 65 9.39 -22.73 -4.09
C LEU A 65 8.20 -22.55 -3.17
N MET A 66 6.99 -22.51 -3.68
CA MET A 66 5.75 -22.51 -2.89
C MET A 66 5.20 -23.93 -2.86
N VAL A 67 5.13 -24.55 -1.69
CA VAL A 67 4.65 -25.94 -1.52
C VAL A 67 3.30 -25.95 -0.81
N GLY A 68 2.33 -26.62 -1.41
CA GLY A 68 1.00 -26.91 -0.90
C GLY A 68 0.98 -27.97 0.21
N PRO A 69 -0.11 -28.06 0.99
CA PRO A 69 -0.22 -28.97 2.14
C PRO A 69 -0.38 -30.44 1.69
N TYR A 70 -0.73 -30.65 0.42
CA TYR A 70 -0.89 -31.95 -0.21
C TYR A 70 0.31 -32.34 -1.09
N GLY A 71 1.41 -31.59 -1.03
CA GLY A 71 2.66 -31.88 -1.76
C GLY A 71 2.75 -31.28 -3.16
N ASP A 72 1.72 -30.59 -3.64
CA ASP A 72 1.80 -29.78 -4.86
C ASP A 72 2.78 -28.62 -4.68
N TRP A 73 3.40 -28.14 -5.75
CA TRP A 73 4.31 -26.99 -5.65
C TRP A 73 4.37 -26.13 -6.91
N ILE A 74 4.64 -24.84 -6.74
CA ILE A 74 5.04 -23.93 -7.83
C ILE A 74 6.46 -23.44 -7.60
N ARG A 75 7.19 -23.28 -8.70
CA ARG A 75 8.50 -22.62 -8.75
C ARG A 75 8.39 -21.25 -9.38
N TYR A 76 8.97 -20.24 -8.73
CA TYR A 76 9.20 -18.91 -9.29
C TYR A 76 10.72 -18.69 -9.40
N PRO A 77 11.28 -18.67 -10.62
CA PRO A 77 12.71 -18.42 -10.82
C PRO A 77 13.03 -16.93 -10.65
N TYR A 78 14.16 -16.63 -10.02
CA TYR A 78 14.70 -15.29 -9.81
C TYR A 78 16.17 -15.24 -10.19
N ASP A 79 16.60 -14.20 -10.90
CA ASP A 79 18.01 -14.09 -11.33
C ASP A 79 18.94 -13.67 -10.18
N ASP A 80 18.40 -13.09 -9.11
CA ASP A 80 19.12 -12.56 -7.95
C ASP A 80 18.54 -13.05 -6.61
N ALA A 81 19.24 -12.74 -5.52
CA ALA A 81 18.74 -13.02 -4.17
C ALA A 81 17.41 -12.30 -3.90
N VAL A 82 16.46 -13.01 -3.28
CA VAL A 82 15.15 -12.46 -2.92
C VAL A 82 14.95 -12.43 -1.41
N PHE A 83 14.27 -11.39 -0.96
CA PHE A 83 13.84 -11.16 0.41
C PHE A 83 12.32 -11.26 0.46
N LEU A 84 11.82 -12.05 1.40
CA LEU A 84 10.40 -12.25 1.59
C LEU A 84 9.94 -11.40 2.78
N ILE A 85 9.01 -10.48 2.51
CA ILE A 85 8.39 -9.62 3.50
C ILE A 85 6.90 -9.99 3.56
N PRO A 86 6.41 -10.54 4.66
CA PRO A 86 5.01 -10.89 4.80
C PRO A 86 4.15 -9.63 5.02
N GLU A 87 2.96 -9.64 4.44
CA GLU A 87 1.92 -8.61 4.60
C GLU A 87 0.60 -9.27 5.01
N ILE A 88 -0.40 -8.46 5.34
CA ILE A 88 -1.69 -8.95 5.88
C ILE A 88 -2.47 -9.84 4.90
N ASP A 89 -2.22 -9.67 3.61
CA ASP A 89 -2.95 -10.23 2.48
C ASP A 89 -2.06 -11.09 1.56
N GLY A 90 -0.78 -11.27 1.91
CA GLY A 90 0.15 -12.03 1.07
C GLY A 90 1.62 -11.92 1.49
N VAL A 91 2.51 -12.16 0.54
CA VAL A 91 3.96 -12.09 0.70
C VAL A 91 4.53 -11.17 -0.36
N ARG A 92 5.20 -10.11 0.08
CA ARG A 92 6.02 -9.27 -0.78
C ARG A 92 7.37 -9.91 -1.01
N ILE A 93 7.79 -9.95 -2.26
CA ILE A 93 9.04 -10.54 -2.72
C ILE A 93 9.89 -9.39 -3.28
N ILE A 94 11.03 -9.12 -2.65
CA ILE A 94 11.95 -8.05 -3.05
C ILE A 94 13.25 -8.67 -3.53
N SER A 95 13.65 -8.32 -4.74
CA SER A 95 14.97 -8.64 -5.29
C SER A 95 15.76 -7.35 -5.53
N SER A 96 16.95 -7.47 -6.14
CA SER A 96 17.76 -6.34 -6.58
C SER A 96 17.02 -5.40 -7.56
N ASP A 97 16.11 -5.94 -8.38
CA ASP A 97 15.48 -5.24 -9.50
C ASP A 97 13.94 -5.28 -9.50
N LYS A 98 13.31 -6.15 -8.70
CA LYS A 98 11.85 -6.33 -8.65
C LYS A 98 11.30 -6.26 -7.24
N CYS A 99 10.09 -5.69 -7.12
CA CYS A 99 9.24 -5.75 -5.95
C CYS A 99 7.89 -6.35 -6.40
N GLU A 100 7.61 -7.58 -5.98
CA GLU A 100 6.44 -8.34 -6.40
C GLU A 100 5.57 -8.70 -5.19
N PHE A 101 4.28 -8.95 -5.41
CA PHE A 101 3.35 -9.32 -4.34
C PHE A 101 2.62 -10.61 -4.69
N LEU A 102 2.86 -11.63 -3.88
CA LEU A 102 2.23 -12.94 -3.96
C LEU A 102 1.03 -12.99 -3.02
N GLN A 103 -0.17 -13.16 -3.57
CA GLN A 103 -1.41 -13.18 -2.80
C GLN A 103 -2.35 -14.30 -3.24
N LYS A 104 -3.41 -14.51 -2.47
CA LYS A 104 -4.56 -15.31 -2.88
C LYS A 104 -5.16 -14.74 -4.16
N VAL A 105 -5.52 -15.62 -5.10
CA VAL A 105 -6.35 -15.22 -6.25
C VAL A 105 -7.71 -14.75 -5.71
N PRO A 106 -8.16 -13.53 -6.03
CA PRO A 106 -9.46 -13.04 -5.58
C PRO A 106 -10.59 -13.99 -6.00
N ASN A 107 -11.55 -14.23 -5.10
CA ASN A 107 -12.65 -15.17 -5.33
C ASN A 107 -13.42 -14.82 -6.61
N VAL A 108 -13.67 -13.53 -6.85
CA VAL A 108 -14.37 -13.05 -8.05
C VAL A 108 -13.66 -13.43 -9.35
N THR A 109 -12.32 -13.39 -9.35
CA THR A 109 -11.49 -13.80 -10.49
C THR A 109 -11.52 -15.31 -10.66
N GLU A 110 -11.41 -16.07 -9.57
CA GLU A 110 -11.53 -17.54 -9.62
C GLU A 110 -12.92 -17.94 -10.15
N GLU A 111 -13.99 -17.44 -9.55
CA GLU A 111 -15.37 -17.75 -9.95
C GLU A 111 -15.64 -17.40 -11.41
N THR A 112 -15.07 -16.31 -11.93
CA THR A 112 -15.27 -15.89 -13.33
C THR A 112 -14.52 -16.79 -14.32
N PHE A 113 -13.32 -17.28 -13.98
CA PHE A 113 -12.45 -17.97 -14.94
C PHE A 113 -12.25 -19.47 -14.68
N LYS A 114 -12.74 -19.99 -13.56
CA LYS A 114 -12.65 -21.41 -13.23
C LYS A 114 -13.41 -22.24 -14.26
N ILE A 115 -12.75 -23.27 -14.78
CA ILE A 115 -13.34 -24.17 -15.77
C ILE A 115 -14.57 -24.84 -15.18
N GLY A 116 -15.70 -24.76 -15.90
CA GLY A 116 -16.97 -25.31 -15.45
C GLY A 116 -17.64 -24.51 -14.33
N SER A 117 -17.19 -23.28 -14.08
CA SER A 117 -17.89 -22.39 -13.15
C SER A 117 -19.32 -22.13 -13.62
N THR A 118 -20.25 -22.22 -12.68
CA THR A 118 -21.65 -21.84 -12.87
C THR A 118 -21.96 -20.52 -12.17
N ALA A 119 -20.94 -19.75 -11.77
CA ALA A 119 -21.14 -18.44 -11.16
C ALA A 119 -21.78 -17.47 -12.17
N PRO A 120 -22.63 -16.53 -11.72
CA PRO A 120 -23.27 -15.56 -12.61
C PRO A 120 -22.29 -14.75 -13.46
N ALA A 121 -21.13 -14.37 -12.89
CA ALA A 121 -20.08 -13.66 -13.60
C ALA A 121 -19.45 -14.48 -14.73
N ALA A 122 -19.19 -15.78 -14.50
CA ALA A 122 -18.70 -16.69 -15.54
C ALA A 122 -19.71 -16.86 -16.66
N MET A 123 -20.99 -17.06 -16.33
CA MET A 123 -22.06 -17.18 -17.33
C MET A 123 -22.24 -15.90 -18.15
N LEU A 124 -22.12 -14.71 -17.53
CA LEU A 124 -22.13 -13.43 -18.23
C LEU A 124 -20.91 -13.27 -19.14
N PHE A 125 -19.74 -13.70 -18.68
CA PHE A 125 -18.51 -13.67 -19.46
C PHE A 125 -18.56 -14.63 -20.67
N ASP A 126 -19.13 -15.84 -20.50
CA ASP A 126 -19.38 -16.78 -21.59
C ASP A 126 -20.45 -16.27 -22.56
N ALA A 127 -21.47 -15.56 -22.05
CA ALA A 127 -22.48 -14.91 -22.88
C ALA A 127 -21.85 -13.90 -23.83
N LEU A 128 -20.77 -13.22 -23.44
CA LEU A 128 -20.02 -12.32 -24.32
C LEU A 128 -19.44 -13.04 -25.54
N GLU A 129 -18.88 -14.23 -25.38
CA GLU A 129 -18.33 -15.00 -26.49
C GLU A 129 -19.45 -15.39 -27.48
N HIS A 130 -20.62 -15.78 -26.96
CA HIS A 130 -21.79 -16.04 -27.78
C HIS A 130 -22.36 -14.77 -28.42
N PHE A 131 -22.30 -13.63 -27.73
CA PHE A 131 -22.74 -12.34 -28.24
C PHE A 131 -21.88 -11.90 -29.42
N ASP A 132 -20.56 -12.04 -29.33
CA ASP A 132 -19.62 -11.74 -30.40
C ASP A 132 -19.83 -12.66 -31.62
N LYS A 133 -20.25 -13.90 -31.40
CA LYS A 133 -20.66 -14.85 -32.44
C LYS A 133 -22.09 -14.64 -32.95
N ARG A 134 -22.85 -13.66 -32.43
CA ARG A 134 -24.28 -13.42 -32.71
C ARG A 134 -25.14 -14.67 -32.51
N SER A 135 -24.79 -15.48 -31.53
CA SER A 135 -25.49 -16.72 -31.19
C SER A 135 -26.67 -16.43 -30.26
N PRO A 136 -27.86 -17.05 -30.48
CA PRO A 136 -29.02 -16.88 -29.59
C PRO A 136 -28.74 -17.33 -28.15
N LYS A 137 -27.75 -18.22 -27.96
CA LYS A 137 -27.24 -18.64 -26.64
C LYS A 137 -26.82 -17.48 -25.74
N ALA A 138 -26.45 -16.33 -26.30
CA ALA A 138 -26.12 -15.16 -25.50
C ALA A 138 -27.33 -14.67 -24.68
N ASP A 139 -28.51 -14.60 -25.31
CA ASP A 139 -29.76 -14.20 -24.63
C ASP A 139 -30.22 -15.28 -23.65
N GLU A 140 -30.05 -16.56 -23.99
CA GLU A 140 -30.36 -17.68 -23.10
C GLU A 140 -29.51 -17.62 -21.81
N ASN A 141 -28.19 -17.40 -21.94
CA ASN A 141 -27.29 -17.26 -20.81
C ASN A 141 -27.68 -16.05 -19.94
N ILE A 142 -27.90 -14.88 -20.55
CA ILE A 142 -28.30 -13.66 -19.81
C ILE A 142 -29.64 -13.86 -19.10
N ARG A 143 -30.61 -14.52 -19.74
CA ARG A 143 -31.92 -14.81 -19.14
C ARG A 143 -31.81 -15.79 -17.97
N SER A 144 -30.90 -16.76 -18.05
CA SER A 144 -30.69 -17.75 -16.99
C SER A 144 -30.14 -17.14 -15.69
N ILE A 145 -29.37 -16.05 -15.80
CA ILE A 145 -28.79 -15.31 -14.66
C ILE A 145 -29.54 -13.99 -14.36
N ARG A 146 -30.73 -13.79 -14.91
CA ARG A 146 -31.46 -12.52 -14.78
C ARG A 146 -31.66 -12.06 -13.33
N PRO A 147 -31.95 -12.93 -12.34
CA PRO A 147 -32.09 -12.52 -10.95
C PRO A 147 -30.78 -11.95 -10.36
N GLU A 148 -29.64 -12.53 -10.72
CA GLU A 148 -28.30 -12.18 -10.21
C GLU A 148 -27.50 -11.30 -11.19
N LEU A 149 -28.11 -10.82 -12.27
CA LEU A 149 -27.40 -10.15 -13.36
C LEU A 149 -26.68 -8.88 -12.90
N SER A 150 -27.26 -8.14 -11.95
CA SER A 150 -26.59 -6.97 -11.35
C SER A 150 -25.31 -7.36 -10.62
N GLU A 151 -25.31 -8.47 -9.88
CA GLU A 151 -24.13 -8.97 -9.18
C GLU A 151 -23.10 -9.52 -10.17
N ALA A 152 -23.54 -10.18 -11.24
CA ALA A 152 -22.66 -10.66 -12.31
C ALA A 152 -21.91 -9.50 -13.01
N VAL A 153 -22.61 -8.38 -13.26
CA VAL A 153 -22.01 -7.17 -13.85
C VAL A 153 -20.97 -6.58 -12.89
N ASP A 154 -21.31 -6.40 -11.62
CA ASP A 154 -20.38 -5.88 -10.60
C ASP A 154 -19.15 -6.78 -10.44
N ALA A 155 -19.34 -8.10 -10.43
CA ALA A 155 -18.27 -9.09 -10.36
C ALA A 155 -17.34 -9.03 -11.58
N CYS A 156 -17.87 -8.86 -12.80
CA CYS A 156 -17.04 -8.65 -14.00
C CYS A 156 -16.23 -7.35 -13.92
N ILE A 157 -16.79 -6.28 -13.34
CA ILE A 157 -16.08 -5.01 -13.13
C ILE A 157 -14.94 -5.22 -12.14
N GLU A 158 -15.20 -5.85 -10.99
CA GLU A 158 -14.21 -6.12 -9.96
C GLU A 158 -13.10 -7.04 -10.46
N ALA A 159 -13.44 -8.15 -11.11
CA ALA A 159 -12.48 -9.07 -11.73
C ALA A 159 -11.57 -8.35 -12.73
N ALA A 160 -12.08 -7.34 -13.47
CA ALA A 160 -11.26 -6.57 -14.40
C ALA A 160 -10.15 -5.79 -13.67
N GLY A 161 -10.42 -5.33 -12.44
CA GLY A 161 -9.43 -4.64 -11.60
C GLY A 161 -8.28 -5.53 -11.12
N HIS A 162 -8.53 -6.83 -10.99
CA HIS A 162 -7.54 -7.81 -10.54
C HIS A 162 -6.70 -8.41 -11.69
N GLU A 163 -7.13 -8.23 -12.94
CA GLU A 163 -6.40 -8.74 -14.10
C GLU A 163 -5.24 -7.81 -14.51
N PHE A 164 -4.09 -8.38 -14.87
CA PHE A 164 -2.96 -7.61 -15.43
C PHE A 164 -2.97 -7.57 -16.97
N ASN A 165 -3.63 -8.55 -17.61
CA ASN A 165 -3.69 -8.67 -19.07
C ASN A 165 -4.74 -7.71 -19.65
N GLN A 166 -4.30 -6.76 -20.47
CA GLN A 166 -5.17 -5.75 -21.08
C GLN A 166 -6.28 -6.34 -21.95
N VAL A 167 -6.06 -7.50 -22.58
CA VAL A 167 -7.09 -8.18 -23.38
C VAL A 167 -8.21 -8.66 -22.47
N ARG A 168 -7.86 -9.29 -21.34
CA ARG A 168 -8.84 -9.80 -20.37
C ARG A 168 -9.60 -8.71 -19.66
N GLN A 169 -8.89 -7.67 -19.21
CA GLN A 169 -9.51 -6.46 -18.67
C GLN A 169 -10.59 -5.90 -19.61
N ARG A 170 -10.27 -5.79 -20.91
CA ARG A 170 -11.23 -5.32 -21.93
C ARG A 170 -12.38 -6.29 -22.11
N SER A 171 -12.14 -7.59 -22.16
CA SER A 171 -13.20 -8.60 -22.27
C SER A 171 -14.15 -8.55 -21.08
N LEU A 172 -13.63 -8.44 -19.85
CA LEU A 172 -14.45 -8.36 -18.63
C LEU A 172 -15.30 -7.08 -18.60
N LEU A 173 -14.70 -5.93 -18.91
CA LEU A 173 -15.44 -4.67 -19.05
C LEU A 173 -16.46 -4.74 -20.19
N LYS A 174 -16.19 -5.45 -21.27
CA LYS A 174 -17.16 -5.63 -22.36
C LYS A 174 -18.33 -6.51 -21.93
N ALA A 175 -18.08 -7.59 -21.18
CA ALA A 175 -19.13 -8.43 -20.60
C ALA A 175 -20.03 -7.62 -19.65
N ALA A 176 -19.43 -6.85 -18.74
CA ALA A 176 -20.15 -5.94 -17.85
C ALA A 176 -20.97 -4.89 -18.64
N ALA A 177 -20.39 -4.32 -19.71
CA ALA A 177 -21.05 -3.34 -20.57
C ALA A 177 -22.26 -3.92 -21.31
N VAL A 178 -22.21 -5.20 -21.71
CA VAL A 178 -23.35 -5.91 -22.30
C VAL A 178 -24.38 -6.23 -21.22
N GLY A 179 -23.98 -6.75 -20.06
CA GLY A 179 -24.90 -7.10 -18.97
C GLY A 179 -25.74 -5.90 -18.49
N LYS A 180 -25.12 -4.72 -18.34
CA LYS A 180 -25.84 -3.49 -17.92
C LYS A 180 -26.93 -3.06 -18.89
N THR A 181 -26.90 -3.44 -20.18
CA THR A 181 -27.98 -3.03 -21.11
C THR A 181 -29.29 -3.75 -20.84
N PHE A 182 -29.27 -4.81 -20.03
CA PHE A 182 -30.45 -5.56 -19.62
C PHE A 182 -30.96 -5.17 -18.22
N LEU A 183 -30.30 -4.20 -17.57
CA LEU A 183 -30.64 -3.71 -16.24
C LEU A 183 -31.16 -2.27 -16.33
N GLU A 184 -32.44 -2.07 -16.01
CA GLU A 184 -33.06 -0.75 -15.88
C GLU A 184 -33.86 -0.69 -14.56
N PRO A 185 -33.40 0.07 -13.53
CA PRO A 185 -32.22 0.94 -13.47
C PRO A 185 -30.93 0.21 -13.02
N TYR A 186 -29.76 0.70 -13.49
CA TYR A 186 -28.44 0.27 -12.99
C TYR A 186 -27.50 1.47 -12.82
N ASN A 187 -26.81 1.56 -11.67
CA ASN A 187 -25.81 2.60 -11.44
C ASN A 187 -24.49 2.24 -12.15
N SER A 188 -24.12 3.04 -13.16
CA SER A 188 -22.91 2.83 -13.95
C SER A 188 -21.65 3.49 -13.38
N ASP A 189 -21.70 4.13 -12.21
CA ASP A 189 -20.56 4.85 -11.63
C ASP A 189 -19.35 3.92 -11.42
N ARG A 190 -19.57 2.74 -10.82
CA ARG A 190 -18.52 1.72 -10.59
C ARG A 190 -17.86 1.26 -11.90
N PHE A 191 -18.67 1.05 -12.94
CA PHE A 191 -18.18 0.68 -14.26
C PHE A 191 -17.26 1.76 -14.85
N VAL A 192 -17.70 3.02 -14.73
CA VAL A 192 -16.98 4.19 -15.25
C VAL A 192 -15.69 4.42 -14.47
N GLU A 193 -15.70 4.24 -13.15
CA GLU A 193 -14.54 4.29 -12.28
C GLU A 193 -13.49 3.23 -12.64
N MET A 194 -13.89 1.96 -12.75
CA MET A 194 -12.97 0.87 -13.10
C MET A 194 -12.32 1.09 -14.47
N CYS A 195 -13.09 1.54 -15.47
CA CYS A 195 -12.54 1.89 -16.79
C CYS A 195 -11.43 2.96 -16.69
N GLN A 196 -11.55 3.90 -15.75
CA GLN A 196 -10.56 4.97 -15.56
C GLN A 196 -9.32 4.47 -14.84
N ILE A 197 -9.50 3.69 -13.77
CA ILE A 197 -8.42 3.02 -13.05
C ILE A 197 -7.58 2.22 -14.06
N LEU A 198 -8.19 1.30 -14.80
CA LEU A 198 -7.49 0.44 -15.75
C LEU A 198 -6.80 1.23 -16.87
N ARG A 199 -7.37 2.34 -17.34
CA ARG A 199 -6.72 3.23 -18.31
C ARG A 199 -5.43 3.84 -17.77
N VAL A 200 -5.42 4.29 -16.52
CA VAL A 200 -4.25 4.89 -15.88
C VAL A 200 -3.19 3.81 -15.61
N LEU A 201 -3.59 2.69 -14.99
CA LEU A 201 -2.69 1.55 -14.73
C LEU A 201 -2.00 1.08 -16.00
N ASN A 202 -2.73 0.97 -17.11
CA ASN A 202 -2.16 0.54 -18.39
C ASN A 202 -1.30 1.61 -19.07
N SER A 203 -1.45 2.89 -18.71
CA SER A 203 -0.59 3.98 -19.21
C SER A 203 0.75 3.98 -18.48
N ILE A 204 0.74 3.77 -17.15
CA ILE A 204 1.97 3.68 -16.33
C ILE A 204 2.82 2.48 -16.74
N LYS A 205 2.19 1.37 -17.13
CA LYS A 205 2.89 0.14 -17.60
C LYS A 205 3.61 0.32 -18.95
N LYS A 206 3.45 1.44 -19.66
CA LYS A 206 4.18 1.70 -20.91
C LYS A 206 5.55 2.27 -20.59
N PRO A 207 6.65 1.57 -20.92
CA PRO A 207 8.00 1.95 -20.48
C PRO A 207 8.63 3.12 -21.25
N THR A 208 7.86 3.87 -22.06
CA THR A 208 8.41 4.82 -23.05
C THR A 208 8.30 6.29 -22.68
N ASP A 209 7.47 6.66 -21.70
CA ASP A 209 7.18 8.06 -21.40
C ASP A 209 7.86 8.48 -20.10
N ASP A 210 8.44 9.68 -20.06
CA ASP A 210 9.02 10.25 -18.85
C ASP A 210 7.94 10.44 -17.76
N GLU A 211 8.32 10.29 -16.49
CA GLU A 211 7.41 10.38 -15.34
C GLU A 211 6.56 11.66 -15.36
N GLU A 212 7.11 12.77 -15.87
CA GLU A 212 6.41 14.06 -15.95
C GLU A 212 5.34 14.07 -17.04
N THR A 213 5.62 13.51 -18.22
CA THR A 213 4.60 13.29 -19.25
C THR A 213 3.49 12.35 -18.78
N ILE A 214 3.84 11.27 -18.07
CA ILE A 214 2.85 10.35 -17.51
C ILE A 214 1.96 11.08 -16.50
N CYS A 215 2.55 11.82 -15.56
CA CYS A 215 1.80 12.60 -14.57
C CYS A 215 0.84 13.60 -15.23
N ARG A 216 1.34 14.37 -16.21
CA ARG A 216 0.53 15.34 -16.95
C ARG A 216 -0.65 14.68 -17.66
N MET A 217 -0.42 13.57 -18.36
CA MET A 217 -1.49 12.82 -19.04
C MET A 217 -2.55 12.30 -18.06
N ILE A 218 -2.13 11.86 -16.87
CA ILE A 218 -3.05 11.38 -15.84
C ILE A 218 -3.89 12.53 -15.32
N VAL A 219 -3.26 13.63 -14.90
CA VAL A 219 -3.96 14.82 -14.37
C VAL A 219 -4.93 15.41 -15.40
N GLU A 220 -4.51 15.58 -16.67
CA GLU A 220 -5.40 16.08 -17.73
C GLU A 220 -6.63 15.19 -17.94
N LYS A 221 -6.47 13.87 -17.86
CA LYS A 221 -7.57 12.91 -18.03
C LYS A 221 -8.51 12.86 -16.82
N LEU A 222 -8.04 13.26 -15.64
CA LEU A 222 -8.77 13.20 -14.37
C LEU A 222 -9.27 14.56 -13.88
N ALA A 223 -8.80 15.67 -14.46
CA ALA A 223 -9.13 17.03 -14.03
C ALA A 223 -10.65 17.33 -13.94
N ASN A 224 -11.45 16.72 -14.82
CA ASN A 224 -12.91 16.93 -14.85
C ASN A 224 -13.69 15.91 -14.00
N LYS A 225 -13.03 15.15 -13.12
CA LYS A 225 -13.63 14.02 -12.39
C LYS A 225 -13.29 14.02 -10.91
N PRO A 226 -14.06 14.73 -10.07
CA PRO A 226 -13.76 14.93 -8.66
C PRO A 226 -13.96 13.69 -7.77
N SER A 227 -14.60 12.62 -8.28
CA SER A 227 -14.89 11.41 -7.51
C SER A 227 -13.69 10.46 -7.35
N LEU A 228 -12.60 10.68 -8.08
CA LEU A 228 -11.47 9.75 -8.13
C LEU A 228 -10.37 10.17 -7.16
N SER A 229 -9.87 9.19 -6.40
CA SER A 229 -8.72 9.38 -5.55
C SER A 229 -7.41 9.28 -6.35
N TYR A 230 -6.62 10.35 -6.34
CA TYR A 230 -5.23 10.31 -6.78
C TYR A 230 -4.37 9.42 -5.86
N ALA A 231 -4.73 9.25 -4.59
CA ALA A 231 -4.02 8.36 -3.66
C ALA A 231 -4.08 6.89 -4.11
N GLU A 232 -5.25 6.38 -4.51
CA GLU A 232 -5.36 5.00 -5.05
C GLU A 232 -4.51 4.80 -6.31
N ILE A 233 -4.46 5.83 -7.16
CA ILE A 233 -3.64 5.79 -8.37
C ILE A 233 -2.15 5.79 -8.02
N ALA A 234 -1.73 6.62 -7.06
CA ALA A 234 -0.34 6.78 -6.65
C ALA A 234 0.27 5.51 -6.02
N LYS A 235 -0.55 4.61 -5.47
CA LYS A 235 -0.09 3.28 -5.00
C LYS A 235 0.57 2.47 -6.13
N THR A 236 0.08 2.59 -7.36
CA THR A 236 0.59 1.77 -8.47
C THR A 236 2.01 2.17 -8.88
N PRO A 237 2.33 3.44 -9.21
CA PRO A 237 3.70 3.83 -9.48
C PRO A 237 4.64 3.55 -8.31
N HIS A 238 4.16 3.65 -7.07
CA HIS A 238 4.97 3.29 -5.90
C HIS A 238 5.37 1.81 -5.92
N ASN A 239 4.42 0.90 -6.15
CA ASN A 239 4.66 -0.54 -6.22
C ASN A 239 5.54 -0.93 -7.42
N VAL A 240 5.49 -0.16 -8.51
CA VAL A 240 6.29 -0.37 -9.72
C VAL A 240 7.72 0.22 -9.60
N GLY A 241 8.05 0.87 -8.47
CA GLY A 241 9.37 1.45 -8.25
C GLY A 241 9.57 2.85 -8.86
N GLN A 242 8.48 3.57 -9.13
CA GLN A 242 8.46 4.98 -9.60
C GLN A 242 7.99 5.92 -8.47
N PRO A 243 8.77 6.11 -7.39
CA PRO A 243 8.34 6.87 -6.22
C PRO A 243 8.13 8.36 -6.50
N LYS A 244 8.83 8.91 -7.51
CA LYS A 244 8.69 10.31 -7.93
C LYS A 244 7.32 10.55 -8.57
N LEU A 245 6.91 9.70 -9.52
CA LEU A 245 5.57 9.77 -10.12
C LEU A 245 4.48 9.61 -9.07
N ALA A 246 4.60 8.64 -8.15
CA ALA A 246 3.64 8.44 -7.07
C ALA A 246 3.50 9.69 -6.18
N THR A 247 4.63 10.29 -5.78
CA THR A 247 4.62 11.51 -4.95
C THR A 247 3.98 12.68 -5.71
N ARG A 248 4.27 12.82 -7.00
CA ARG A 248 3.72 13.87 -7.87
C ARG A 248 2.20 13.75 -8.04
N LEU A 249 1.69 12.54 -8.20
CA LEU A 249 0.25 12.28 -8.31
C LEU A 249 -0.45 12.59 -6.99
N LEU A 250 0.18 12.27 -5.85
CA LEU A 250 -0.35 12.59 -4.53
C LEU A 250 -0.53 14.09 -4.28
N ASP A 251 0.27 14.97 -4.90
CA ASP A 251 0.09 16.43 -4.80
C ASP A 251 -1.30 16.89 -5.28
N TYR A 252 -1.99 16.09 -6.10
CA TYR A 252 -3.32 16.37 -6.62
C TYR A 252 -4.45 15.73 -5.81
N GLU A 253 -4.18 14.95 -4.75
CA GLU A 253 -5.21 14.42 -3.87
C GLU A 253 -5.76 15.53 -2.95
N PRO A 254 -7.06 15.87 -3.05
CA PRO A 254 -7.66 16.93 -2.22
C PRO A 254 -7.86 16.51 -0.76
N ARG A 255 -7.97 15.21 -0.48
CA ARG A 255 -8.24 14.67 0.85
C ARG A 255 -6.94 14.31 1.57
N ALA A 256 -6.59 15.10 2.57
CA ALA A 256 -5.40 14.83 3.38
C ALA A 256 -5.46 13.48 4.11
N ALA A 257 -6.65 13.04 4.51
CA ALA A 257 -6.86 11.74 5.16
C ALA A 257 -6.42 10.55 4.27
N ASP A 258 -6.46 10.70 2.94
CA ASP A 258 -6.00 9.68 1.99
C ASP A 258 -4.53 9.93 1.57
N GLN A 259 -4.12 11.20 1.50
CA GLN A 259 -2.78 11.62 1.08
C GLN A 259 -1.70 11.31 2.14
N VAL A 260 -1.97 11.68 3.39
CA VAL A 260 -0.98 11.66 4.49
C VAL A 260 -0.55 10.24 4.86
N PRO A 261 -1.46 9.25 5.05
CA PRO A 261 -1.06 7.88 5.31
C PRO A 261 -0.23 7.28 4.18
N LEU A 262 -0.54 7.62 2.92
CA LEU A 262 0.23 7.11 1.78
C LEU A 262 1.63 7.72 1.74
N LEU A 263 1.78 9.04 1.99
CA LEU A 263 3.10 9.69 2.10
C LEU A 263 3.96 9.04 3.19
N ILE A 264 3.36 8.68 4.34
CA ILE A 264 4.04 7.97 5.41
C ILE A 264 4.50 6.58 4.94
N SER A 265 3.63 5.82 4.26
CA SER A 265 3.99 4.50 3.71
C SER A 265 5.14 4.57 2.70
N MET A 266 5.22 5.69 1.96
CA MET A 266 6.28 5.97 1.00
C MET A 266 7.56 6.56 1.63
N GLN A 267 7.65 6.58 2.97
CA GLN A 267 8.76 7.16 3.75
C GLN A 267 9.00 8.65 3.48
N LYS A 268 7.96 9.40 3.08
CA LYS A 268 7.98 10.84 2.85
C LYS A 268 7.52 11.61 4.10
N ASP A 269 8.15 11.30 5.23
CA ASP A 269 7.76 11.77 6.58
C ASP A 269 7.63 13.29 6.70
N GLU A 270 8.59 14.03 6.14
CA GLU A 270 8.59 15.51 6.19
C GLU A 270 7.45 16.12 5.35
N LEU A 271 7.19 15.56 4.17
CA LEU A 271 6.06 15.98 3.32
C LEU A 271 4.73 15.63 3.96
N ALA A 272 4.62 14.44 4.56
CA ALA A 272 3.43 14.01 5.30
C ALA A 272 3.12 14.98 6.46
N LEU A 273 4.14 15.44 7.20
CA LEU A 273 3.98 16.42 8.27
C LEU A 273 3.46 17.76 7.74
N ILE A 274 4.02 18.27 6.66
CA ILE A 274 3.57 19.53 6.04
C ILE A 274 2.09 19.41 5.64
N LYS A 275 1.72 18.32 4.96
CA LYS A 275 0.34 18.09 4.50
C LYS A 275 -0.66 17.87 5.63
N ALA A 276 -0.27 17.18 6.69
CA ALA A 276 -1.08 17.05 7.89
C ALA A 276 -1.36 18.40 8.56
N ILE A 277 -0.34 19.26 8.68
CA ILE A 277 -0.49 20.61 9.23
C ILE A 277 -1.41 21.47 8.36
N GLU A 278 -1.23 21.45 7.03
CA GLU A 278 -2.10 22.17 6.09
C GLU A 278 -3.56 21.73 6.19
N SER A 279 -3.80 20.46 6.50
CA SER A 279 -5.14 19.87 6.61
C SER A 279 -5.81 20.02 7.98
N GLY A 280 -5.05 20.36 9.02
CA GLY A 280 -5.51 20.37 10.40
C GLY A 280 -5.60 18.99 11.08
N ASP A 281 -5.42 17.89 10.34
CA ASP A 281 -5.41 16.51 10.88
C ASP A 281 -4.00 16.13 11.35
N THR A 282 -3.64 16.57 12.56
CA THR A 282 -2.24 16.61 13.04
C THR A 282 -1.91 15.53 14.06
N ASP A 283 -2.92 14.94 14.70
CA ASP A 283 -2.76 13.97 15.78
C ASP A 283 -2.09 12.67 15.29
N LEU A 284 -2.48 12.18 14.12
CA LEU A 284 -1.99 10.91 13.59
C LEU A 284 -0.51 10.99 13.17
N VAL A 285 -0.09 12.09 12.54
CA VAL A 285 1.29 12.25 12.05
C VAL A 285 2.25 12.58 13.17
N MET A 286 1.85 13.42 14.12
CA MET A 286 2.68 13.77 15.27
C MET A 286 3.03 12.53 16.10
N LEU A 287 2.03 11.67 16.35
CA LEU A 287 2.23 10.41 17.05
C LEU A 287 3.09 9.43 16.26
N HIS A 288 2.89 9.35 14.94
CA HIS A 288 3.67 8.47 14.07
C HIS A 288 5.16 8.86 14.06
N LEU A 289 5.46 10.15 13.88
CA LEU A 289 6.84 10.66 13.89
C LEU A 289 7.52 10.48 15.25
N LYS A 290 6.82 10.73 16.36
CA LYS A 290 7.34 10.50 17.73
C LYS A 290 7.74 9.04 17.95
N ARG A 291 6.99 8.07 17.40
CA ARG A 291 7.30 6.63 17.54
C ARG A 291 8.44 6.18 16.63
N LYS A 292 8.57 6.77 15.44
CA LYS A 292 9.54 6.36 14.41
C LYS A 292 10.91 6.97 14.63
N LEU A 293 10.99 8.22 15.09
CA LEU A 293 12.23 8.99 15.14
C LEU A 293 12.77 9.12 16.57
N PRO A 294 14.10 9.16 16.75
CA PRO A 294 14.71 9.61 17.99
C PRO A 294 14.23 11.03 18.34
N LEU A 295 14.00 11.30 19.63
CA LEU A 295 13.51 12.59 20.12
C LEU A 295 14.28 13.82 19.58
N PRO A 296 15.63 13.83 19.51
CA PRO A 296 16.35 14.97 18.94
C PRO A 296 16.02 15.23 17.47
N GLU A 297 15.90 14.19 16.66
CA GLU A 297 15.60 14.32 15.23
C GLU A 297 14.13 14.74 15.02
N PHE A 298 13.23 14.19 15.83
CA PHE A 298 11.84 14.63 15.89
C PHE A 298 11.75 16.13 16.21
N PHE A 299 12.39 16.59 17.29
CA PHE A 299 12.36 18.00 17.69
C PHE A 299 12.99 18.92 16.65
N ARG A 300 14.10 18.51 16.01
CA ARG A 300 14.71 19.24 14.89
C ARG A 300 13.74 19.45 13.72
N ILE A 301 12.99 18.42 13.34
CA ILE A 301 12.02 18.50 12.24
C ILE A 301 10.85 19.43 12.62
N ILE A 302 10.40 19.36 13.87
CA ILE A 302 9.32 20.21 14.39
C ILE A 302 9.75 21.68 14.49
N ASN A 303 10.94 21.97 15.02
CA ASN A 303 11.44 23.35 15.20
C ASN A 303 11.59 24.12 13.88
N ASN A 304 11.83 23.43 12.77
CA ASN A 304 11.86 24.05 11.45
C ASN A 304 10.45 24.43 10.91
N LYS A 305 9.37 24.12 11.63
CA LYS A 305 7.98 24.32 11.20
C LYS A 305 7.15 24.97 12.32
N PRO A 306 6.96 26.31 12.31
CA PRO A 306 6.33 27.05 13.41
C PRO A 306 4.95 26.53 13.83
N MET A 307 4.12 26.15 12.86
CA MET A 307 2.79 25.58 13.14
C MET A 307 2.88 24.20 13.81
N ALA A 308 3.87 23.39 13.43
CA ALA A 308 4.14 22.10 14.08
C ALA A 308 4.56 22.32 15.55
N CYS A 309 5.37 23.34 15.83
CA CYS A 309 5.75 23.72 17.19
C CYS A 309 4.52 24.06 18.04
N SER A 310 3.67 24.97 17.55
CA SER A 310 2.47 25.38 18.28
C SER A 310 1.53 24.19 18.56
N LEU A 311 1.39 23.27 17.61
CA LEU A 311 0.60 22.06 17.78
C LEU A 311 1.22 21.11 18.81
N LEU A 312 2.54 20.91 18.77
CA LEU A 312 3.26 20.10 19.76
C LEU A 312 3.09 20.68 21.17
N GLU A 313 3.18 22.00 21.32
CA GLU A 313 2.96 22.66 22.60
C GLU A 313 1.56 22.40 23.16
N VAL A 314 0.52 22.52 22.32
CA VAL A 314 -0.87 22.28 22.72
C VAL A 314 -1.07 20.81 23.12
N TYR A 315 -0.55 19.88 22.32
CA TYR A 315 -0.63 18.45 22.58
C TYR A 315 0.07 18.08 23.90
N CYS A 316 1.31 18.52 24.09
CA CYS A 316 2.10 18.19 25.28
C CYS A 316 1.55 18.81 26.56
N LYS A 317 0.94 20.01 26.48
CA LYS A 317 0.24 20.63 27.63
C LYS A 317 -0.90 19.77 28.17
N GLN A 318 -1.54 18.96 27.31
CA GLN A 318 -2.66 18.10 27.68
C GLN A 318 -2.24 16.68 28.06
N GLN A 319 -1.22 16.12 27.39
CA GLN A 319 -0.92 14.68 27.48
C GLN A 319 0.48 14.36 28.02
N ASP A 320 1.48 15.21 27.82
CA ASP A 320 2.89 14.86 28.07
C ASP A 320 3.75 16.10 28.40
N LEU A 321 3.62 16.58 29.63
CA LEU A 321 4.39 17.74 30.12
C LEU A 321 5.90 17.50 30.15
N LYS A 322 6.33 16.24 30.25
CA LYS A 322 7.76 15.90 30.25
C LYS A 322 8.37 16.11 28.87
N LEU A 323 7.68 15.68 27.82
CA LEU A 323 8.11 15.92 26.45
C LEU A 323 8.20 17.41 26.11
N LEU A 324 7.29 18.23 26.66
CA LEU A 324 7.35 19.69 26.50
C LEU A 324 8.62 20.28 27.10
N ASN A 325 9.02 19.82 28.28
CA ASN A 325 10.29 20.23 28.88
C ASN A 325 11.46 19.81 27.99
N ASP A 326 11.53 18.54 27.60
CA ASP A 326 12.62 18.04 26.75
C ASP A 326 12.76 18.82 25.43
N PHE A 327 11.62 19.26 24.86
CA PHE A 327 11.57 20.08 23.65
C PHE A 327 12.22 21.45 23.82
N TYR A 328 11.86 22.21 24.87
CA TYR A 328 12.45 23.54 25.11
C TYR A 328 13.89 23.48 25.63
N TYR A 329 14.25 22.42 26.37
CA TYR A 329 15.59 22.24 26.91
C TYR A 329 16.65 21.92 25.85
N GLN A 330 16.25 21.36 24.69
CA GLN A 330 17.21 21.00 23.64
C GLN A 330 17.85 22.22 22.96
N ASP A 331 17.05 23.26 22.66
CA ASP A 331 17.50 24.38 21.81
C ASP A 331 17.76 25.70 22.57
N SER A 332 17.29 25.84 23.81
CA SER A 332 17.46 27.09 24.57
C SER A 332 18.75 27.11 25.40
N PHE A 333 19.72 27.94 24.97
CA PHE A 333 20.84 28.36 25.82
C PHE A 333 20.32 29.07 27.09
N GLU A 334 19.21 29.81 26.98
CA GLU A 334 18.59 30.50 28.11
C GLU A 334 18.08 29.53 29.18
N ALA A 335 17.50 28.38 28.80
CA ALA A 335 17.01 27.38 29.75
C ALA A 335 18.16 26.78 30.58
N LYS A 336 19.30 26.50 29.94
CA LYS A 336 20.52 26.05 30.64
C LYS A 336 21.08 27.14 31.55
N ALA A 337 21.12 28.40 31.10
CA ALA A 337 21.56 29.53 31.90
C ALA A 337 20.62 29.81 33.10
N ILE A 338 19.31 29.61 32.96
CA ILE A 338 18.34 29.74 34.06
C ILE A 338 18.57 28.65 35.11
N ASP A 339 18.79 27.40 34.70
CA ASP A 339 19.08 26.30 35.64
C ASP A 339 20.40 26.51 36.40
N GLU A 340 21.43 27.03 35.72
CA GLU A 340 22.68 27.45 36.36
C GLU A 340 22.46 28.62 37.35
N ASN A 341 21.64 29.61 36.99
CA ASN A 341 21.30 30.72 37.89
C ASN A 341 20.50 30.25 39.12
N ILE A 342 19.59 29.29 38.96
CA ILE A 342 18.85 28.70 40.08
C ILE A 342 19.82 27.99 41.04
N LYS A 343 20.77 27.20 40.52
CA LYS A 343 21.80 26.52 41.32
C LYS A 343 22.72 27.52 42.02
N LEU A 344 23.09 28.61 41.35
CA LEU A 344 23.89 29.68 41.94
C LEU A 344 23.15 30.33 43.11
N LEU A 345 21.89 30.72 42.92
CA LEU A 345 21.08 31.33 43.98
C LEU A 345 20.86 30.39 45.18
N GLN A 346 20.65 29.10 44.94
CA GLN A 346 20.55 28.09 46.01
C GLN A 346 21.86 27.97 46.80
N SER A 347 23.00 27.96 46.10
CA SER A 347 24.32 27.89 46.72
C SER A 347 24.66 29.15 47.51
N GLN A 348 24.33 30.33 46.97
CA GLN A 348 24.46 31.62 47.65
C GLN A 348 23.62 31.67 48.92
N ALA A 349 22.35 31.25 48.86
CA ALA A 349 21.46 31.23 50.02
C ALA A 349 21.97 30.30 51.14
N GLN A 350 22.69 29.24 50.77
CA GLN A 350 23.35 28.36 51.74
C GLN A 350 24.59 29.06 52.35
N LEU A 351 25.43 29.69 51.54
CA LEU A 351 26.61 30.45 52.00
C LEU A 351 26.24 31.63 52.90
N GLU A 352 25.13 32.33 52.62
CA GLU A 352 24.64 33.41 53.50
C GLU A 352 24.30 32.90 54.90
N LYS A 353 23.69 31.71 55.01
CA LYS A 353 23.37 31.10 56.31
C LYS A 353 24.63 30.70 57.07
N ASP A 354 25.64 30.20 56.35
CA ASP A 354 26.84 29.64 56.96
C ASP A 354 27.84 30.74 57.37
N MET A 355 27.94 31.83 56.60
CA MET A 355 28.90 32.91 56.84
C MET A 355 28.28 34.20 57.39
N ASN A 356 26.95 34.26 57.52
CA ASN A 356 26.19 35.40 58.03
C ASN A 356 26.50 36.73 57.30
N GLN A 357 26.79 36.63 56.00
CA GLN A 357 27.11 37.72 55.09
C GLN A 357 26.25 37.59 53.82
N LYS A 358 25.92 38.69 53.15
CA LYS A 358 25.06 38.66 51.96
C LYS A 358 25.81 38.24 50.70
N PHE A 359 25.25 37.28 49.97
CA PHE A 359 25.74 36.72 48.70
C PHE A 359 24.63 36.54 47.66
N VAL A 360 23.36 36.44 48.06
CA VAL A 360 22.24 36.18 47.14
C VAL A 360 22.07 37.34 46.17
N GLY A 361 22.13 37.02 44.87
CA GLY A 361 21.96 37.98 43.78
C GLY A 361 23.26 38.59 43.25
N LEU A 362 24.42 38.21 43.80
CA LEU A 362 25.71 38.55 43.20
C LEU A 362 25.95 37.72 41.93
N PRO A 363 26.64 38.27 40.92
CA PRO A 363 27.10 37.47 39.78
C PRO A 363 28.15 36.45 40.22
N LEU A 364 28.29 35.35 39.45
CA LEU A 364 29.12 34.19 39.82
C LEU A 364 30.59 34.55 40.13
N ASN A 365 31.14 35.57 39.48
CA ASN A 365 32.50 36.05 39.67
C ASN A 365 32.70 36.89 40.94
N GLU A 366 31.62 37.41 41.51
CA GLU A 366 31.61 38.22 42.75
C GLU A 366 31.11 37.43 43.96
N THR A 367 30.60 36.22 43.73
CA THR A 367 30.20 35.25 44.75
C THR A 367 31.39 34.40 45.17
#